data_AF-A0A3S3NXE2-F1
#
_entry.id   AF-A0A3S3NXE2-F1
#
_cell.length_a   1.000
_cell.length_b   1.000
_cell.length_c   1.000
_cell.angle_alpha   90.00
_cell.angle_beta   90.00
_cell.angle_gamma   90.00
#
_symmetry.space_group_name_H-M   'P 1'
#
loop_
_entity.id
_entity.type
_entity.pdbx_description
1 polymer ?
#
loop_
_entity_poly.entity_id
_entity_poly.type
_entity_poly.pdbx_seq_one_letter_code
_entity_poly.pdbx_strand_id
1 'polypeptide(L)'
;MASHHLVSFFFLFSLLQAHGDEIPTVGSTLSSSFPAALQTLQKQIGYQFQNVNLLRRAMTHPSYSRDNNKLLSYLGLRTIQSTASLRFILRDPEMSPKDLNRRITEISREDACAAGATRLGLEKVVRVSAKTDVSAPVVLCGAFRAIFGAVAVDNGTVDDGGDVFWRVRRGGVGGFFSYDL
;
A
#
# COMPACT_ATOMS: atom_id res chain seq x y z
N MET A 1 -20.61 -45.54 50.12
CA MET A 1 -21.53 -45.66 51.29
C MET A 1 -22.02 -44.26 51.62
N ALA A 2 -23.34 -44.07 51.58
CA ALA A 2 -24.20 -42.96 52.08
C ALA A 2 -23.73 -41.50 51.85
N SER A 3 -24.37 -40.66 51.02
CA SER A 3 -25.76 -40.11 51.02
C SER A 3 -26.12 -39.22 52.23
N HIS A 4 -26.91 -38.18 51.93
CA HIS A 4 -27.56 -37.17 52.78
C HIS A 4 -26.73 -35.87 53.00
N HIS A 5 -27.22 -34.64 52.79
CA HIS A 5 -28.59 -34.12 52.81
C HIS A 5 -28.81 -32.97 51.81
N LEU A 6 -30.03 -32.92 51.28
CA LEU A 6 -30.66 -31.76 50.65
C LEU A 6 -30.82 -30.61 51.66
N VAL A 7 -30.65 -29.36 51.20
CA VAL A 7 -31.56 -28.26 51.60
C VAL A 7 -31.89 -27.43 50.37
N SER A 8 -33.17 -27.46 50.02
CA SER A 8 -33.85 -26.63 49.04
C SER A 8 -34.08 -25.24 49.62
N PHE A 9 -33.83 -24.17 48.87
CA PHE A 9 -34.46 -22.87 49.16
C PHE A 9 -35.02 -22.28 47.88
N PHE A 10 -36.35 -22.27 47.84
CA PHE A 10 -37.20 -21.57 46.90
C PHE A 10 -36.95 -20.06 46.97
N PHE A 11 -36.77 -19.42 45.81
CA PHE A 11 -37.29 -18.07 45.59
C PHE A 11 -37.77 -17.95 44.14
N LEU A 12 -39.10 -18.03 43.97
CA LEU A 12 -39.80 -17.43 42.85
C LEU A 12 -39.82 -15.92 43.07
N PHE A 13 -39.42 -15.13 42.07
CA PHE A 13 -40.03 -13.83 41.85
C PHE A 13 -39.97 -13.44 40.36
N SER A 14 -41.12 -13.66 39.72
CA SER A 14 -41.83 -12.75 38.81
C SER A 14 -41.22 -12.29 37.47
N LEU A 15 -42.00 -12.57 36.43
CA LEU A 15 -42.01 -11.98 35.10
C LEU A 15 -41.98 -10.44 35.11
N LEU A 16 -41.24 -9.88 34.14
CA LEU A 16 -41.71 -8.72 33.39
C LEU A 16 -41.25 -8.84 31.93
N GLN A 17 -42.22 -8.88 31.01
CA GLN A 17 -42.03 -8.79 29.57
C GLN A 17 -42.00 -7.32 29.11
N ALA A 18 -41.31 -7.13 27.97
CA ALA A 18 -41.54 -6.14 26.92
C ALA A 18 -41.08 -4.69 27.11
N HIS A 19 -40.03 -4.32 26.36
CA HIS A 19 -39.93 -3.24 25.36
C HIS A 19 -38.56 -3.47 24.69
N GLY A 20 -38.40 -3.72 23.39
CA GLY A 20 -38.96 -2.95 22.29
C GLY A 20 -38.07 -1.76 22.00
N ASP A 21 -36.85 -2.00 21.51
CA ASP A 21 -36.03 -1.01 20.80
C ASP A 21 -35.09 -1.75 19.83
N GLU A 22 -35.57 -1.91 18.60
CA GLU A 22 -34.71 -2.13 17.43
C GLU A 22 -33.84 -0.88 17.25
N ILE A 23 -32.55 -0.99 17.53
CA ILE A 23 -31.61 0.08 17.15
C ILE A 23 -31.41 -0.02 15.62
N PRO A 24 -31.64 1.07 14.87
CA PRO A 24 -31.55 1.06 13.42
C PRO A 24 -30.15 0.71 12.94
N THR A 25 -30.08 -0.17 11.94
CA THR A 25 -28.92 -0.39 11.09
C THR A 25 -28.53 0.90 10.37
N VAL A 26 -27.69 1.72 11.01
CA VAL A 26 -27.00 2.82 10.34
C VAL A 26 -25.89 2.19 9.50
N GLY A 27 -26.07 2.24 8.18
CA GLY A 27 -25.20 1.61 7.19
C GLY A 27 -23.73 1.92 7.43
N SER A 28 -22.94 0.88 7.69
CA SER A 28 -21.49 0.94 7.66
C SER A 28 -21.06 1.14 6.21
N THR A 29 -20.74 2.36 5.82
CA THR A 29 -19.74 2.58 4.78
C THR A 29 -18.47 1.91 5.27
N LEU A 30 -18.19 0.70 4.77
CA LEU A 30 -17.03 -0.12 5.15
C LEU A 30 -15.75 0.64 4.79
N SER A 31 -15.28 1.49 5.70
CA SER A 31 -13.89 1.91 5.74
C SER A 31 -13.08 0.63 5.96
N SER A 32 -12.46 0.13 4.90
CA SER A 32 -11.62 -1.07 4.98
C SER A 32 -10.53 -0.82 6.03
N SER A 33 -10.36 -1.76 6.97
CA SER A 33 -9.27 -1.67 7.94
C SER A 33 -7.92 -1.56 7.22
N PHE A 34 -6.94 -0.91 7.85
CA PHE A 34 -5.61 -0.73 7.25
C PHE A 34 -4.98 -2.06 6.77
N PRO A 35 -5.04 -3.18 7.52
CA PRO A 35 -4.60 -4.49 7.01
C PRO A 35 -5.32 -4.96 5.74
N ALA A 36 -6.64 -4.76 5.64
CA ALA A 36 -7.42 -5.13 4.46
C ALA A 36 -7.05 -4.25 3.24
N ALA A 37 -6.77 -2.96 3.46
CA ALA A 37 -6.26 -2.07 2.44
C ALA A 37 -4.87 -2.52 1.94
N LEU A 38 -3.97 -2.93 2.84
CA LEU A 38 -2.66 -3.50 2.46
C LEU A 38 -2.80 -4.80 1.66
N GLN A 39 -3.76 -5.66 2.01
CA GLN A 39 -4.03 -6.88 1.25
C GLN A 39 -4.54 -6.56 -0.16
N THR A 40 -5.43 -5.58 -0.29
CA THR A 40 -5.90 -5.10 -1.60
C THR A 40 -4.75 -4.52 -2.43
N LEU A 41 -3.87 -3.74 -1.80
CA LEU A 41 -2.73 -3.15 -2.48
C LEU A 41 -1.75 -4.22 -3.01
N GLN A 42 -1.49 -5.29 -2.25
CA GLN A 42 -0.67 -6.43 -2.71
C GLN A 42 -1.23 -7.08 -3.98
N LYS A 43 -2.56 -7.25 -4.04
CA LYS A 43 -3.24 -7.76 -5.24
C LYS A 43 -3.09 -6.80 -6.41
N GLN A 44 -3.26 -5.50 -6.20
CA GLN A 44 -3.14 -4.47 -7.25
C GLN A 44 -1.74 -4.38 -7.85
N ILE A 45 -0.69 -4.50 -7.03
CA ILE A 45 0.70 -4.49 -7.50
C ILE A 45 1.18 -5.86 -8.01
N GLY A 46 0.39 -6.91 -7.80
CA GLY A 46 0.74 -8.28 -8.15
C GLY A 46 1.98 -8.79 -7.43
N TYR A 47 2.13 -8.45 -6.15
CA TYR A 47 3.25 -8.89 -5.31
C TYR A 47 2.76 -9.17 -3.88
N GLN A 48 3.05 -10.37 -3.39
CA GLN A 48 2.74 -10.81 -2.03
C GLN A 48 4.01 -10.68 -1.18
N PHE A 49 3.99 -9.79 -0.20
CA PHE A 49 5.13 -9.59 0.69
C PHE A 49 5.31 -10.81 1.61
N GLN A 50 6.57 -11.23 1.77
CA GLN A 50 7.01 -12.17 2.81
C GLN A 50 6.94 -11.48 4.17
N ASN A 51 7.41 -10.23 4.25
CA ASN A 51 7.27 -9.37 5.42
C ASN A 51 6.34 -8.19 5.14
N VAL A 52 5.05 -8.36 5.46
CA VAL A 52 4.02 -7.31 5.27
C VAL A 52 4.33 -6.00 6.03
N ASN A 53 5.20 -6.03 7.04
CA ASN A 53 5.62 -4.80 7.72
C ASN A 53 6.41 -3.86 6.80
N LEU A 54 7.07 -4.36 5.76
CA LEU A 54 7.73 -3.51 4.77
C LEU A 54 6.71 -2.68 3.97
N LEU A 55 5.60 -3.31 3.56
CA LEU A 55 4.49 -2.58 2.92
C LEU A 55 3.81 -1.62 3.89
N ARG A 56 3.62 -2.04 5.16
CA ARG A 56 3.11 -1.18 6.23
C ARG A 56 3.95 0.09 6.37
N ARG A 57 5.28 -0.06 6.40
CA ARG A 57 6.25 1.03 6.46
C ARG A 57 6.20 1.89 5.21
N ALA A 58 6.12 1.30 4.01
CA ALA A 58 6.00 2.02 2.74
C ALA A 58 4.78 2.96 2.71
N MET A 59 3.66 2.53 3.31
CA MET A 59 2.42 3.32 3.41
C MET A 59 2.38 4.24 4.65
N THR A 60 3.51 4.48 5.32
CA THR A 60 3.60 5.35 6.50
C THR A 60 4.53 6.53 6.24
N HIS A 61 3.99 7.74 6.20
CA HIS A 61 4.77 8.97 5.98
C HIS A 61 5.58 9.35 7.25
N PRO A 62 6.73 10.04 7.14
CA PRO A 62 7.53 10.45 8.30
C PRO A 62 6.81 11.37 9.30
N SER A 63 5.77 12.08 8.87
CA SER A 63 4.93 12.86 9.78
C SER A 63 4.04 12.01 10.67
N TYR A 64 3.78 10.75 10.29
CA TYR A 64 2.94 9.83 11.05
C TYR A 64 3.73 9.04 12.11
N SER A 65 4.95 8.60 11.79
CA SER A 65 5.75 7.72 12.65
C SER A 65 7.24 7.85 12.36
N ARG A 66 8.08 7.50 13.35
CA ARG A 66 9.53 7.32 13.16
C ARG A 66 9.85 6.10 12.30
N ASP A 67 9.02 5.05 12.40
CA ASP A 67 9.06 3.91 11.49
C ASP A 67 8.23 4.22 10.24
N ASN A 68 8.90 4.66 9.17
CA ASN A 68 8.27 5.26 8.00
C ASN A 68 8.96 4.90 6.68
N ASN A 69 8.41 5.45 5.59
CA ASN A 69 8.79 5.15 4.23
C ASN A 69 10.01 5.91 3.69
N LYS A 70 10.66 6.81 4.43
CA LYS A 70 11.69 7.70 3.86
C LYS A 70 12.85 6.94 3.23
N LEU A 71 13.39 5.94 3.93
CA LEU A 71 14.49 5.11 3.41
C LEU A 71 14.04 4.20 2.26
N LEU A 72 12.84 3.62 2.36
CA LEU A 72 12.27 2.79 1.30
C LEU A 72 12.00 3.60 0.03
N SER A 73 11.52 4.84 0.17
CA SER A 73 11.30 5.77 -0.94
C SER A 73 12.61 6.14 -1.63
N TYR A 74 13.68 6.37 -0.86
CA TYR A 74 15.01 6.62 -1.41
C TYR A 74 15.52 5.43 -2.23
N LEU A 75 15.46 4.22 -1.66
CA LEU A 75 15.84 2.99 -2.38
C LEU A 75 14.97 2.76 -3.62
N GLY A 76 13.67 2.99 -3.49
CA GLY A 76 12.70 2.84 -4.57
C GLY A 76 12.96 3.80 -5.75
N LEU A 77 13.35 5.04 -5.48
CA LEU A 77 13.78 5.97 -6.53
C LEU A 77 14.97 5.41 -7.31
N ARG A 78 16.01 4.93 -6.62
CA ARG A 78 17.19 4.33 -7.26
C ARG A 78 16.82 3.08 -8.05
N THR A 79 15.99 2.23 -7.48
CA THR A 79 15.45 1.03 -8.13
C THR A 79 14.75 1.36 -9.45
N ILE A 80 13.84 2.34 -9.44
CA ILE A 80 13.12 2.80 -10.64
C ILE A 80 14.09 3.36 -11.69
N GLN A 81 15.05 4.20 -11.28
CA GLN A 81 16.01 4.81 -12.20
C GLN A 81 16.94 3.77 -12.82
N SER A 82 17.43 2.81 -12.03
CA SER A 82 18.31 1.73 -12.51
C SER A 82 17.59 0.80 -13.48
N THR A 83 16.39 0.33 -13.14
CA THR A 83 15.61 -0.54 -14.06
C THR A 83 15.21 0.20 -15.33
N ALA A 84 14.91 1.50 -15.24
CA ALA A 84 14.65 2.35 -16.40
C ALA A 84 15.87 2.48 -17.30
N SER A 85 17.04 2.73 -16.71
CA SER A 85 18.31 2.82 -17.43
C SER A 85 18.58 1.54 -18.20
N LEU A 86 18.53 0.39 -17.52
CA LEU A 86 18.76 -0.92 -18.13
C LEU A 86 17.80 -1.16 -19.30
N ARG A 87 16.51 -0.91 -19.08
CA ARG A 87 15.49 -1.17 -20.10
C ARG A 87 15.59 -0.25 -21.31
N PHE A 88 15.96 1.02 -21.13
CA PHE A 88 16.16 1.94 -22.24
C PHE A 88 17.40 1.58 -23.05
N ILE A 89 18.51 1.22 -22.41
CA ILE A 89 19.74 0.77 -23.09
C ILE A 89 19.49 -0.52 -23.88
N LEU A 90 18.78 -1.49 -23.30
CA LEU A 90 18.45 -2.74 -24.00
C LEU A 90 17.53 -2.53 -25.21
N ARG A 91 16.71 -1.46 -25.22
CA ARG A 91 15.81 -1.12 -26.32
C ARG A 91 16.51 -0.32 -27.42
N ASP A 92 17.41 0.57 -27.03
CA ASP A 92 18.14 1.48 -27.93
C ASP A 92 19.60 1.62 -27.45
N PRO A 93 20.49 0.73 -27.91
CA PRO A 93 21.91 0.72 -27.51
C PRO A 93 22.68 1.97 -27.96
N GLU A 94 22.20 2.66 -28.99
CA GLU A 94 22.84 3.86 -29.57
C GLU A 94 22.33 5.16 -28.93
N MET A 95 21.46 5.08 -27.92
CA MET A 95 20.90 6.24 -27.22
C MET A 95 21.99 7.10 -26.58
N SER A 96 21.92 8.42 -26.82
CA SER A 96 22.84 9.36 -26.17
C SER A 96 22.66 9.36 -24.64
N PRO A 97 23.74 9.55 -23.84
CA PRO A 97 23.61 9.69 -22.39
C PRO A 97 22.67 10.82 -21.96
N LYS A 98 22.58 11.88 -22.77
CA LYS A 98 21.66 13.01 -22.54
C LYS A 98 20.19 12.59 -22.66
N ASP A 99 19.85 11.85 -23.73
CA ASP A 99 18.49 11.36 -23.94
C ASP A 99 18.10 10.29 -22.93
N LEU A 100 19.04 9.40 -22.58
CA LEU A 100 18.85 8.41 -21.53
C LEU A 100 18.49 9.08 -20.21
N ASN A 101 19.29 10.07 -19.78
CA ASN A 101 19.03 10.80 -18.54
C ASN A 101 17.70 11.56 -18.57
N ARG A 102 17.33 12.14 -19.73
CA ARG A 102 16.03 12.79 -19.91
C ARG A 102 14.88 11.80 -19.70
N ARG A 103 14.90 10.64 -20.36
CA ARG A 103 13.86 9.60 -20.24
C ARG A 103 13.76 9.04 -18.82
N ILE A 104 14.90 8.80 -18.16
CA ILE A 104 14.95 8.36 -16.74
C ILE A 104 14.32 9.43 -15.83
N THR A 105 14.60 10.70 -16.07
CA THR A 105 14.03 11.80 -15.29
C THR A 105 12.53 11.91 -15.52
N GLU A 106 12.07 11.82 -16.77
CA GLU A 106 10.64 11.88 -17.13
C GLU A 106 9.80 10.77 -16.47
N ILE A 107 10.35 9.56 -16.34
CA ILE A 107 9.61 8.45 -15.71
C ILE A 107 9.68 8.50 -14.18
N SER A 108 10.73 9.10 -13.60
CA SER A 108 10.97 9.11 -12.16
C SER A 108 10.66 10.44 -11.46
N ARG A 109 10.30 11.51 -12.20
CA ARG A 109 9.92 12.81 -11.63
C ARG A 109 8.69 12.72 -10.72
N GLU A 110 8.56 13.71 -9.84
CA GLU A 110 7.58 13.69 -8.74
C GLU A 110 6.15 13.53 -9.22
N ASP A 111 5.74 14.32 -10.20
CA ASP A 111 4.40 14.31 -10.78
C ASP A 111 4.10 12.99 -11.53
N ALA A 112 5.09 12.38 -12.19
CA ALA A 112 4.92 11.05 -12.79
C ALA A 112 4.67 9.96 -11.74
N CYS A 113 5.41 10.00 -10.62
CA CYS A 113 5.26 9.08 -9.51
C CYS A 113 3.94 9.33 -8.74
N ALA A 114 3.58 10.59 -8.50
CA ALA A 114 2.34 10.98 -7.85
C ALA A 114 1.13 10.52 -8.69
N ALA A 115 1.16 10.72 -10.01
CA ALA A 115 0.11 10.19 -10.89
C ALA A 115 0.01 8.65 -10.81
N GLY A 116 1.15 7.95 -10.68
CA GLY A 116 1.17 6.50 -10.41
C GLY A 116 0.52 6.12 -9.08
N ALA A 117 0.82 6.87 -8.02
CA ALA A 117 0.22 6.71 -6.70
C ALA A 117 -1.31 6.90 -6.73
N THR A 118 -1.77 7.96 -7.40
CA THR A 118 -3.21 8.26 -7.55
C THR A 118 -3.91 7.14 -8.31
N ARG A 119 -3.32 6.60 -9.38
CA ARG A 119 -3.89 5.44 -10.11
C ARG A 119 -4.02 4.18 -9.24
N LEU A 120 -3.12 3.99 -8.26
CA LEU A 120 -3.22 2.91 -7.27
C LEU A 120 -4.15 3.25 -6.10
N GLY A 121 -4.71 4.47 -6.03
CA GLY A 121 -5.57 4.90 -4.94
C GLY A 121 -4.83 5.06 -3.61
N LEU A 122 -3.52 5.36 -3.62
CA LEU A 122 -2.70 5.41 -2.41
C LEU A 122 -3.15 6.48 -1.41
N GLU A 123 -3.88 7.50 -1.84
CA GLU A 123 -4.50 8.52 -0.96
C GLU A 123 -5.36 7.90 0.15
N LYS A 124 -5.96 6.73 -0.10
CA LYS A 124 -6.82 6.01 0.86
C LYS A 124 -6.05 5.08 1.80
N VAL A 125 -4.75 4.87 1.54
CA VAL A 125 -3.92 3.87 2.23
C VAL A 125 -2.79 4.53 3.02
N VAL A 126 -2.23 5.61 2.50
CA VAL A 126 -1.09 6.30 3.13
C VAL A 126 -1.51 6.95 4.45
N ARG A 127 -0.77 6.62 5.51
CA ARG A 127 -0.96 7.20 6.84
C ARG A 127 -0.09 8.45 6.97
N VAL A 128 -0.74 9.57 7.30
CA VAL A 128 -0.14 10.88 7.52
C VAL A 128 -0.66 11.47 8.83
N SER A 129 0.08 12.39 9.45
CA SER A 129 -0.48 13.14 10.60
C SER A 129 -1.53 14.15 10.14
N ALA A 130 -2.33 14.66 11.09
CA ALA A 130 -3.42 15.60 10.81
C ALA A 130 -2.99 16.91 10.12
N LYS A 131 -1.69 17.27 10.17
CA LYS A 131 -1.13 18.49 9.56
C LYS A 131 -0.49 18.25 8.18
N THR A 132 -0.52 17.02 7.69
CA THR A 132 0.10 16.65 6.41
C THR A 132 -1.00 16.31 5.43
N ASP A 133 -1.00 16.99 4.29
CA ASP A 133 -1.89 16.67 3.19
C ASP A 133 -1.43 15.40 2.47
N VAL A 134 -2.28 14.37 2.48
CA VAL A 134 -2.01 13.10 1.81
C VAL A 134 -2.03 13.21 0.28
N SER A 135 -2.77 14.19 -0.26
CA SER A 135 -2.89 14.42 -1.71
C SER A 135 -1.71 15.18 -2.31
N ALA A 136 -0.83 15.73 -1.46
CA ALA A 136 0.37 16.44 -1.90
C ALA A 136 1.26 15.51 -2.77
N PRO A 137 1.69 15.96 -3.96
CA PRO A 137 2.46 15.12 -4.89
C PRO A 137 3.70 14.49 -4.27
N VAL A 138 4.43 15.21 -3.43
CA VAL A 138 5.61 14.72 -2.72
C VAL A 138 5.30 13.53 -1.77
N VAL A 139 4.13 13.53 -1.11
CA VAL A 139 3.71 12.47 -0.18
C VAL A 139 3.34 11.22 -0.97
N LEU A 140 2.51 11.38 -2.00
CA LEU A 140 2.09 10.30 -2.89
C LEU A 140 3.25 9.67 -3.65
N CYS A 141 4.11 10.50 -4.23
CA CYS A 141 5.34 10.10 -4.90
C CYS A 141 6.26 9.31 -3.96
N GLY A 142 6.42 9.78 -2.72
CA GLY A 142 7.20 9.09 -1.70
C GLY A 142 6.67 7.70 -1.37
N ALA A 143 5.35 7.58 -1.16
CA ALA A 143 4.71 6.29 -0.90
C ALA A 143 4.80 5.34 -2.10
N PHE A 144 4.59 5.84 -3.31
CA PHE A 144 4.69 5.06 -4.54
C PHE A 144 6.09 4.47 -4.73
N ARG A 145 7.14 5.30 -4.63
CA ARG A 145 8.53 4.83 -4.68
C ARG A 145 8.81 3.81 -3.58
N ALA A 146 8.31 4.05 -2.37
CA ALA A 146 8.54 3.17 -1.23
C ALA A 146 7.99 1.75 -1.41
N ILE A 147 6.95 1.54 -2.24
CA ILE A 147 6.48 0.19 -2.58
C ILE A 147 7.62 -0.61 -3.21
N PHE A 148 8.28 -0.06 -4.22
CA PHE A 148 9.32 -0.79 -4.96
C PHE A 148 10.61 -0.93 -4.15
N GLY A 149 10.93 0.05 -3.30
CA GLY A 149 11.99 -0.10 -2.32
C GLY A 149 11.68 -1.17 -1.27
N ALA A 150 10.42 -1.31 -0.85
CA ALA A 150 9.98 -2.35 0.06
C ALA A 150 10.10 -3.74 -0.56
N VAL A 151 9.67 -3.91 -1.83
CA VAL A 151 9.86 -5.16 -2.59
C VAL A 151 11.35 -5.53 -2.67
N ALA A 152 12.20 -4.54 -2.97
CA ALA A 152 13.64 -4.78 -3.07
C ALA A 152 14.26 -5.27 -1.75
N VAL A 153 13.81 -4.72 -0.61
CA VAL A 153 14.25 -5.19 0.71
C VAL A 153 13.68 -6.56 1.05
N ASP A 154 12.44 -6.86 0.67
CA ASP A 154 11.77 -8.12 0.97
C ASP A 154 12.41 -9.31 0.24
N ASN A 155 12.93 -9.09 -0.97
CA ASN A 155 13.61 -10.12 -1.76
C ASN A 155 15.15 -10.03 -1.76
N GLY A 156 15.72 -8.93 -1.25
CA GLY A 156 17.17 -8.71 -1.22
C GLY A 156 17.79 -8.29 -2.56
N THR A 157 17.00 -7.91 -3.56
CA THR A 157 17.47 -7.43 -4.87
C THR A 157 16.63 -6.28 -5.41
N VAL A 158 17.26 -5.31 -6.06
CA VAL A 158 16.57 -4.19 -6.71
C VAL A 158 15.81 -4.61 -7.99
N ASP A 159 16.20 -5.72 -8.61
CA ASP A 159 15.60 -6.17 -9.87
C ASP A 159 14.12 -6.50 -9.70
N ASP A 160 13.76 -7.20 -8.62
CA ASP A 160 12.36 -7.53 -8.30
C ASP A 160 11.50 -6.29 -8.06
N GLY A 161 12.07 -5.27 -7.40
CA GLY A 161 11.41 -3.98 -7.23
C GLY A 161 11.15 -3.30 -8.57
N GLY A 162 12.11 -3.39 -9.50
CA GLY A 162 11.98 -2.90 -10.87
C GLY A 162 10.93 -3.65 -11.68
N ASP A 163 10.86 -4.97 -11.55
CA ASP A 163 9.87 -5.81 -12.23
C ASP A 163 8.44 -5.50 -11.78
N VAL A 164 8.23 -5.35 -10.46
CA VAL A 164 6.94 -4.92 -9.92
C VAL A 164 6.59 -3.51 -10.41
N PHE A 165 7.55 -2.58 -10.47
CA PHE A 165 7.32 -1.24 -11.04
C PHE A 165 6.83 -1.30 -12.49
N TRP A 166 7.50 -2.09 -13.33
CA TRP A 166 7.09 -2.23 -14.72
C TRP A 166 5.76 -2.95 -14.89
N ARG A 167 5.41 -3.90 -14.01
CA ARG A 167 4.10 -4.54 -13.98
C ARG A 167 3.00 -3.53 -13.66
N VAL A 168 3.15 -2.76 -12.58
CA VAL A 168 2.22 -1.70 -12.17
C VAL A 168 2.04 -0.67 -13.29
N ARG A 169 3.12 -0.32 -14.00
CA ARG A 169 3.06 0.61 -15.13
C ARG A 169 2.42 0.05 -16.39
N ARG A 170 2.56 -1.25 -16.66
CA ARG A 170 2.02 -1.91 -17.86
C ARG A 170 0.54 -2.29 -17.73
N GLY A 171 -0.02 -2.33 -16.52
CA GLY A 171 -1.43 -2.58 -16.36
C GLY A 171 -1.84 -2.88 -14.92
N GLY A 172 -2.66 -2.00 -14.34
CA GLY A 172 -3.86 -2.51 -13.68
C GLY A 172 -4.61 -3.37 -14.70
N VAL A 173 -5.13 -4.51 -14.27
CA VAL A 173 -5.78 -5.54 -15.10
C VAL A 173 -6.49 -4.93 -16.32
N GLY A 174 -5.96 -5.16 -17.53
CA GLY A 174 -6.67 -4.88 -18.79
C GLY A 174 -6.21 -3.71 -19.66
N GLY A 175 -4.91 -3.36 -19.75
CA GLY A 175 -4.48 -2.38 -20.74
C GLY A 175 -3.01 -2.49 -21.11
N PHE A 176 -2.71 -3.10 -22.27
CA PHE A 176 -1.44 -2.91 -22.96
C PHE A 176 -1.28 -1.42 -23.27
N PHE A 177 -0.52 -0.70 -22.45
CA PHE A 177 -0.06 0.64 -22.82
C PHE A 177 1.31 0.50 -23.49
N SER A 178 1.27 0.39 -24.83
CA SER A 178 2.37 0.84 -25.67
C SER A 178 2.64 2.31 -25.34
N TYR A 179 3.77 2.56 -24.68
CA TYR A 179 4.48 3.81 -24.92
C TYR A 179 5.57 3.48 -25.94
N ASP A 180 5.15 3.52 -27.21
CA ASP A 180 6.05 3.90 -28.29
C ASP A 180 6.18 5.41 -28.26
N LEU A 181 7.20 5.87 -27.53
CA LEU A 181 8.00 7.08 -27.78
C LEU A 181 9.40 6.84 -27.21
#